data_AF-A0A849KSQ6-F1
#
_entry.id   AF-A0A849KSQ6-F1
#
_cell.length_a   1.000
_cell.length_b   1.000
_cell.length_c   1.000
_cell.angle_alpha   90.00
_cell.angle_beta   90.00
_cell.angle_gamma   90.00
#
_symmetry.space_group_name_H-M   'P 1'
#
loop_
_entity.id
_entity.type
_entity.pdbx_description
1 polymer ?
#
loop_
_entity_poly.entity_id
_entity_poly.type
_entity_poly.pdbx_seq_one_letter_code
_entity_poly.pdbx_strand_id
1 'polypeptide(L)'
;MDWIKHALLVSLRTALYGVRMGLWLLLTLLRRPIQFIALLATAGGLFGGMIIMPAILYFGGGERGQGFPLGMYAAFIGLGFVMFIVGGILSVFYDKILFKLQPEDREVYYY
;
A
#
# COMPACT_ATOMS: atom_id res chain seq x y z
N MET A 1 45.99 4.55 16.59
CA MET A 1 44.64 5.08 16.90
C MET A 1 43.63 4.81 15.78
N ASP A 2 44.08 4.43 14.57
CA ASP A 2 43.19 4.23 13.42
C ASP A 2 42.43 2.90 13.42
N TRP A 3 42.99 1.86 14.03
CA TRP A 3 42.36 0.54 14.20
C TRP A 3 41.05 0.59 15.01
N ILE A 4 40.97 1.44 16.04
CA ILE A 4 39.74 1.59 16.85
C ILE A 4 38.64 2.26 16.03
N LYS A 5 38.97 3.30 15.26
CA LYS A 5 38.02 3.96 14.35
C LYS A 5 37.54 2.99 13.28
N HIS A 6 38.44 2.16 12.74
CA HIS A 6 38.10 1.16 11.75
C HIS A 6 37.14 0.09 12.30
N ALA A 7 37.45 -0.47 13.47
CA ALA A 7 36.58 -1.43 14.15
C ALA A 7 35.19 -0.86 14.45
N LEU A 8 35.12 0.42 14.85
CA LEU A 8 33.87 1.12 15.14
C LEU A 8 33.04 1.38 13.88
N LEU A 9 33.68 1.71 12.75
CA LEU A 9 33.02 1.88 11.45
C LEU A 9 32.47 0.56 10.91
N VAL A 10 33.23 -0.53 11.06
CA VAL A 10 32.80 -1.88 10.64
C VAL A 10 31.57 -2.31 11.44
N SER A 11 31.65 -2.24 12.77
CA SER A 11 30.53 -2.63 13.64
C SER A 11 29.28 -1.77 13.43
N LEU A 12 29.43 -0.46 13.19
CA LEU A 12 28.31 0.41 12.82
C LEU A 12 27.68 0.00 11.47
N ARG A 13 28.51 -0.32 10.46
CA ARG A 13 28.03 -0.77 9.15
C ARG A 13 27.28 -2.10 9.25
N THR A 14 27.76 -3.06 10.05
CA THR A 14 27.08 -4.34 10.27
C THR A 14 25.73 -4.15 10.99
N ALA A 15 25.67 -3.27 11.99
CA ALA A 15 24.42 -2.96 12.68
C ALA A 15 23.39 -2.31 11.74
N LEU A 16 23.82 -1.35 10.91
CA LEU A 16 22.96 -0.71 9.92
C LEU A 16 22.48 -1.69 8.84
N TYR A 17 23.34 -2.63 8.42
CA TYR A 17 22.96 -3.71 7.50
C TYR A 17 21.87 -4.60 8.12
N GLY A 18 22.02 -5.00 9.39
CA GLY A 18 21.02 -5.78 10.12
C GLY A 18 19.66 -5.07 10.22
N VAL A 19 19.67 -3.76 10.49
CA VAL A 19 18.44 -2.93 10.53
C VAL A 19 17.80 -2.81 9.14
N ARG A 20 18.60 -2.58 8.09
CA ARG A 20 18.11 -2.53 6.69
C ARG A 20 17.47 -3.86 6.29
N MET A 21 18.10 -4.98 6.64
CA MET A 21 17.59 -6.34 6.41
C MET A 21 16.26 -6.56 7.13
N GLY A 22 16.17 -6.22 8.41
CA GLY A 22 14.94 -6.33 9.20
C GLY A 22 13.79 -5.51 8.59
N LEU A 23 14.08 -4.27 8.18
CA LEU A 23 13.11 -3.40 7.51
C LEU A 23 12.67 -3.95 6.15
N TRP A 24 13.59 -4.44 5.33
CA TRP A 24 13.28 -5.04 4.05
C TRP A 24 12.37 -6.27 4.19
N LEU A 25 12.65 -7.13 5.17
CA LEU A 25 11.90 -8.36 5.43
C LEU A 25 10.49 -8.03 5.95
N LEU A 26 10.37 -7.09 6.89
CA LEU A 26 9.09 -6.57 7.39
C LEU A 26 8.23 -5.99 6.28
N LEU A 27 8.81 -5.12 5.44
CA LEU A 27 8.09 -4.54 4.31
C LEU A 27 7.74 -5.61 3.26
N THR A 28 8.57 -6.61 3.04
CA THR A 28 8.23 -7.68 2.10
C THR A 28 7.02 -8.49 2.60
N LEU A 29 6.95 -8.76 3.92
CA LEU A 29 5.83 -9.45 4.54
C LEU A 29 4.52 -8.62 4.49
N LEU A 30 4.62 -7.31 4.73
CA LEU A 30 3.46 -6.41 4.72
C LEU A 30 2.95 -6.06 3.32
N ARG A 31 3.72 -6.33 2.26
CA ARG A 31 3.37 -6.00 0.87
C ARG A 31 2.04 -6.64 0.44
N ARG A 32 1.88 -7.95 0.65
CA ARG A 32 0.67 -8.69 0.24
C ARG A 32 -0.59 -8.25 1.01
N PRO A 33 -0.57 -8.14 2.35
CA PRO A 33 -1.72 -7.60 3.10
C PRO A 33 -2.16 -6.22 2.63
N ILE A 34 -1.22 -5.30 2.42
CA ILE A 34 -1.52 -3.92 2.00
C ILE A 34 -2.17 -3.90 0.61
N GLN A 35 -1.61 -4.65 -0.35
CA GLN A 35 -2.18 -4.77 -1.69
C GLN A 35 -3.59 -5.37 -1.67
N PHE A 36 -3.82 -6.37 -0.81
CA PHE A 36 -5.13 -6.99 -0.66
C PHE A 36 -6.16 -6.02 -0.09
N ILE A 37 -5.81 -5.24 0.94
CA ILE A 37 -6.70 -4.23 1.52
C ILE A 37 -7.03 -3.13 0.51
N ALA A 38 -6.03 -2.66 -0.25
CA ALA A 38 -6.25 -1.66 -1.30
C ALA A 38 -7.21 -2.18 -2.37
N LEU A 39 -7.04 -3.43 -2.79
CA LEU A 39 -7.90 -4.07 -3.79
C LEU A 39 -9.33 -4.27 -3.27
N LEU A 40 -9.51 -4.66 -2.01
CA LEU A 40 -10.82 -4.73 -1.38
C LEU A 40 -11.49 -3.36 -1.25
N ALA A 41 -10.75 -2.31 -0.90
CA ALA A 41 -11.29 -0.95 -0.83
C ALA A 41 -11.75 -0.45 -2.21
N THR A 42 -10.97 -0.69 -3.25
CA THR A 42 -11.35 -0.38 -4.64
C THR A 42 -12.58 -1.19 -5.07
N ALA A 43 -12.57 -2.50 -4.83
CA ALA A 43 -13.69 -3.38 -5.18
C ALA A 43 -14.96 -2.97 -4.42
N GLY A 44 -14.86 -2.70 -3.11
CA GLY A 44 -15.98 -2.21 -2.30
C GLY A 44 -16.54 -0.89 -2.81
N GLY A 45 -15.69 0.06 -3.20
CA GLY A 45 -16.13 1.32 -3.79
C GLY A 45 -16.85 1.14 -5.14
N LEU A 46 -16.31 0.30 -6.02
CA LEU A 46 -16.89 0.04 -7.34
C LEU A 46 -18.17 -0.80 -7.26
N PHE A 47 -18.17 -1.92 -6.53
CA PHE A 47 -19.34 -2.78 -6.37
C PHE A 47 -20.43 -2.13 -5.52
N GLY A 48 -20.03 -1.42 -4.45
CA GLY A 48 -20.94 -0.63 -3.63
C GLY A 48 -21.59 0.49 -4.45
N GLY A 49 -20.81 1.19 -5.27
CA GLY A 49 -21.30 2.20 -6.19
C GLY A 49 -22.21 1.62 -7.27
N MET A 50 -21.78 0.60 -8.01
CA MET A 50 -22.43 0.13 -9.24
C MET A 50 -23.55 -0.90 -9.05
N ILE A 51 -23.55 -1.67 -7.96
CA ILE A 51 -24.51 -2.79 -7.77
C ILE A 51 -25.42 -2.54 -6.58
N ILE A 52 -24.83 -2.23 -5.42
CA ILE A 52 -25.59 -2.07 -4.19
C ILE A 52 -26.45 -0.80 -4.25
N MET A 53 -25.89 0.31 -4.75
CA MET A 53 -26.62 1.58 -4.80
C MET A 53 -27.81 1.58 -5.76
N PRO A 54 -27.74 1.02 -6.99
CA PRO A 54 -28.90 0.85 -7.87
C PRO A 54 -29.95 -0.08 -7.30
N ALA A 55 -29.55 -1.15 -6.59
CA ALA A 55 -30.50 -2.01 -5.89
C ALA A 55 -31.20 -1.25 -4.75
N ILE A 56 -30.48 -0.48 -3.93
CA ILE A 56 -31.07 0.38 -2.88
C ILE A 56 -32.00 1.44 -3.50
N LEU A 57 -31.63 2.00 -4.65
CA LEU A 57 -32.47 2.95 -5.39
C LEU A 57 -33.77 2.31 -5.90
N TYR A 58 -33.67 1.11 -6.48
CA TYR A 58 -34.81 0.36 -7.00
C TYR A 58 -35.77 -0.09 -5.89
N PHE A 59 -35.23 -0.65 -4.79
CA PHE A 59 -36.03 -1.18 -3.69
C PHE A 59 -36.41 -0.13 -2.64
N GLY A 60 -35.58 0.88 -2.38
CA GLY A 60 -35.79 1.90 -1.36
C GLY A 60 -36.41 3.21 -1.88
N GLY A 61 -36.15 3.58 -3.14
CA GLY A 61 -36.75 4.76 -3.77
C GLY A 61 -38.16 4.52 -4.30
N GLY A 62 -38.50 3.28 -4.65
CA GLY A 62 -39.83 2.88 -5.12
C GLY A 62 -40.93 3.01 -4.06
N GLU A 63 -40.59 2.90 -2.76
CA GLU A 63 -41.58 2.95 -1.67
C GLU A 63 -41.78 4.34 -1.05
N ARG A 64 -40.86 5.31 -1.29
CA ARG A 64 -40.90 6.64 -0.63
C ARG A 64 -40.76 7.84 -1.55
N GLY A 65 -40.60 7.66 -2.86
CA GLY A 65 -40.48 8.78 -3.82
C GLY A 65 -39.24 9.66 -3.64
N GLN A 66 -38.36 9.35 -2.69
CA GLN A 66 -37.07 10.01 -2.49
C GLN A 66 -36.00 9.20 -3.21
N GLY A 67 -35.73 9.55 -4.46
CA GLY A 67 -34.59 8.99 -5.20
C GLY A 67 -33.28 9.46 -4.58
N PHE A 68 -32.35 8.54 -4.33
CA PHE A 68 -30.96 8.88 -4.00
C PHE A 68 -30.39 9.74 -5.15
N PRO A 69 -29.78 10.90 -4.86
CA PRO A 69 -29.34 11.82 -5.89
C PRO A 69 -28.23 11.20 -6.75
N LEU A 70 -28.35 11.32 -8.08
CA LEU A 70 -27.36 10.85 -9.07
C LEU A 70 -25.92 11.31 -8.74
N GLY A 71 -25.77 12.49 -8.13
CA GLY A 71 -24.47 13.00 -7.67
C GLY A 71 -23.82 12.14 -6.58
N MET A 72 -24.61 11.51 -5.71
CA MET A 72 -24.09 10.61 -4.67
C MET A 72 -23.62 9.29 -5.27
N TYR A 73 -24.32 8.77 -6.28
CA TYR A 73 -23.89 7.60 -7.06
C TYR A 73 -22.54 7.85 -7.77
N ALA A 74 -22.42 8.97 -8.47
CA ALA A 74 -21.18 9.39 -9.12
C ALA A 74 -20.04 9.58 -8.11
N ALA A 75 -20.34 10.10 -6.91
CA ALA A 75 -19.35 10.28 -5.85
C ALA A 75 -18.79 8.94 -5.32
N PHE A 76 -19.60 7.90 -5.14
CA PHE A 76 -19.13 6.58 -4.69
C PHE A 76 -18.24 5.89 -5.72
N ILE A 77 -18.63 5.95 -7.01
CA ILE A 77 -17.81 5.43 -8.11
C ILE A 77 -16.49 6.22 -8.19
N GLY A 78 -16.57 7.55 -8.10
CA GLY A 78 -15.40 8.43 -8.06
C GLY A 78 -14.46 8.09 -6.90
N LEU A 79 -15.00 7.85 -5.71
CA LEU A 79 -14.24 7.38 -4.54
C LEU A 79 -13.52 6.06 -4.80
N GLY A 80 -14.19 5.09 -5.43
CA GLY A 80 -13.57 3.83 -5.83
C GLY A 80 -12.37 4.02 -6.77
N PHE A 81 -12.52 4.89 -7.77
CA PHE A 81 -11.44 5.25 -8.70
C PHE A 81 -10.28 5.99 -8.03
N VAL A 82 -10.58 6.96 -7.14
CA VAL A 82 -9.55 7.67 -6.39
C VAL A 82 -8.75 6.70 -5.53
N MET A 83 -9.42 5.79 -4.82
CA MET A 83 -8.74 4.77 -4.00
C MET A 83 -7.88 3.82 -4.84
N PHE A 84 -8.33 3.47 -6.05
CA PHE A 84 -7.52 2.68 -6.99
C PHE A 84 -6.24 3.41 -7.42
N ILE A 85 -6.36 4.67 -7.83
CA ILE A 85 -5.21 5.49 -8.26
C ILE A 85 -4.23 5.68 -7.10
N VAL A 86 -4.73 6.06 -5.92
CA VAL A 86 -3.92 6.25 -4.71
C VAL A 86 -3.22 4.94 -4.32
N GLY A 87 -3.93 3.80 -4.35
CA GLY A 87 -3.35 2.49 -4.09
C GLY A 87 -2.23 2.13 -5.07
N GLY A 88 -2.42 2.41 -6.36
CA GLY A 88 -1.40 2.21 -7.39
C GLY A 88 -0.15 3.06 -7.17
N ILE A 89 -0.33 4.36 -6.88
CA ILE A 89 0.77 5.28 -6.57
C ILE A 89 1.54 4.79 -5.34
N LEU A 90 0.83 4.45 -4.25
CA LEU A 90 1.44 3.93 -3.03
C LEU A 90 2.23 2.65 -3.28
N SER A 91 1.73 1.73 -4.13
CA SER A 91 2.46 0.51 -4.48
C SER A 91 3.77 0.82 -5.21
N VAL A 92 3.80 1.82 -6.10
CA VAL A 92 5.04 2.22 -6.80
C VAL A 92 6.04 2.83 -5.82
N PHE A 93 5.60 3.68 -4.89
CA PHE A 93 6.47 4.22 -3.85
C PHE A 93 6.99 3.14 -2.90
N TYR A 94 6.12 2.19 -2.54
CA TYR A 94 6.48 1.04 -1.72
C TYR A 94 7.57 0.19 -2.38
N ASP A 95 7.40 -0.14 -3.65
CA ASP A 95 8.36 -0.93 -4.40
C ASP A 95 9.69 -0.19 -4.53
N LYS A 96 9.69 1.13 -4.78
CA LYS A 96 10.91 1.95 -4.78
C LYS A 96 11.68 1.88 -3.44
N ILE A 97 10.98 1.93 -2.32
CA ILE A 97 11.59 1.81 -0.99
C ILE A 97 12.14 0.39 -0.79
N LEU A 98 11.37 -0.63 -1.19
CA LEU A 98 11.78 -2.03 -1.09
C LEU A 98 13.05 -2.31 -1.90
N PHE A 99 13.16 -1.77 -3.12
CA PHE A 99 14.36 -1.86 -3.95
C PHE A 99 15.56 -1.17 -3.30
N LYS A 100 15.39 0.01 -2.70
CA LYS A 100 16.47 0.70 -1.98
C LYS A 100 16.94 -0.05 -0.73
N LEU A 101 16.02 -0.75 -0.06
CA LEU A 101 16.33 -1.53 1.14
C LEU A 101 16.83 -2.93 0.82
N GLN A 102 16.63 -3.42 -0.42
CA GLN A 102 17.06 -4.74 -0.84
C GLN A 102 18.54 -4.95 -0.50
N PRO A 103 18.89 -6.01 0.24
CA PRO A 103 20.28 -6.27 0.60
C PRO A 103 21.03 -6.63 -0.68
N GLU A 104 22.12 -5.92 -0.96
CA GLU A 104 23.07 -6.38 -1.96
C GLU A 104 24.05 -7.30 -1.24
N ASP A 105 23.98 -8.61 -1.53
CA ASP A 105 24.86 -9.63 -0.95
C ASP A 105 26.36 -9.36 -1.24
N ARG A 106 26.67 -8.38 -2.09
CA ARG A 106 28.04 -8.02 -2.48
C ARG A 106 28.85 -7.31 -1.41
N GLU A 107 28.24 -6.68 -0.38
CA GLU A 107 29.03 -5.93 0.60
C GLU A 107 29.52 -6.75 1.82
N VAL A 108 29.03 -7.98 2.01
CA VAL A 108 29.33 -8.77 3.22
C VAL A 108 30.49 -9.76 3.02
N TYR A 109 30.79 -10.18 1.79
CA TYR A 109 31.75 -11.26 1.52
C TYR A 109 33.17 -10.82 1.12
N TYR A 110 33.48 -9.52 1.03
CA TYR A 110 34.75 -9.04 0.46
C TYR A 110 35.75 -8.40 1.44
N TYR A 111 35.58 -8.52 2.76
CA TYR A 111 36.58 -8.04 3.73
C TYR A 111 36.78 -9.02 4.90
#